data_AF-A0A9X6SSH8-F1
#
_entry.id   AF-A0A9X6SSH8-F1
#
_cell.length_a   1.000
_cell.length_b   1.000
_cell.length_c   1.000
_cell.angle_alpha   90.00
_cell.angle_beta   90.00
_cell.angle_gamma   90.00
#
_symmetry.space_group_name_H-M   'P 1'
#
loop_
_entity.id
_entity.type
_entity.pdbx_description
1 polymer ?
#
loop_
_entity_poly.entity_id
_entity_poly.type
_entity_poly.pdbx_seq_one_letter_code
_entity_poly.pdbx_strand_id
1 'polypeptide(L)'
;MNTRDINRIPKLILLLERVWLKQSDSRFFQLIDGLEKAFVENGGSTISKKVTFVITTDVEQEGTLLDSFNVEDDEFIQFLERYVVEDASETESIRMQELLLLFKLLWSSQPDTRFFQLIDNLKHRYAANDSAIISRRYKYRMSDGFEQPGTALDAYYVEDTNFIEFLKTRL
;
A
#
# COMPACT_ATOMS: atom_id res chain seq x y z
N MET A 1 -25.75 9.65 -1.63
CA MET A 1 -24.40 9.16 -1.28
C MET A 1 -24.47 7.65 -1.28
N ASN A 2 -23.75 6.97 -2.18
CA ASN A 2 -23.60 5.52 -2.09
C ASN A 2 -22.71 5.24 -0.87
N THR A 3 -23.30 4.78 0.21
CA THR A 3 -22.57 4.27 1.38
C THR A 3 -21.89 2.97 0.95
N ARG A 4 -20.55 2.92 1.05
CA ARG A 4 -19.78 1.71 0.76
C ARG A 4 -20.11 0.63 1.80
N ASP A 5 -20.03 -0.65 1.41
CA ASP A 5 -20.27 -1.76 2.34
C ASP A 5 -19.28 -1.72 3.50
N ILE A 6 -19.76 -1.61 4.73
CA ILE A 6 -18.92 -1.55 5.93
C ILE A 6 -18.17 -2.87 6.17
N ASN A 7 -18.72 -3.99 5.70
CA ASN A 7 -18.14 -5.32 5.89
C ASN A 7 -16.91 -5.56 5.02
N ARG A 8 -16.64 -4.70 4.03
CA ARG A 8 -15.44 -4.79 3.20
C ARG A 8 -14.16 -4.59 4.02
N ILE A 9 -14.20 -3.77 5.08
CA ILE A 9 -13.04 -3.50 5.95
C ILE A 9 -12.61 -4.79 6.67
N PRO A 10 -13.45 -5.42 7.53
CA PRO A 10 -13.05 -6.65 8.20
C PRO A 10 -12.74 -7.79 7.22
N LYS A 11 -13.42 -7.85 6.07
CA LYS A 11 -13.13 -8.83 5.01
C LYS A 11 -11.74 -8.65 4.43
N LEU A 12 -11.37 -7.44 4.04
CA LEU A 12 -10.05 -7.13 3.47
C LEU A 12 -8.95 -7.37 4.50
N ILE A 13 -9.15 -6.97 5.77
CA ILE A 13 -8.19 -7.22 6.85
C ILE A 13 -7.93 -8.73 7.01
N LEU A 14 -8.98 -9.55 7.03
CA LEU A 14 -8.85 -11.01 7.10
C LEU A 14 -8.11 -11.60 5.90
N LEU A 15 -8.36 -11.08 4.69
CA LEU A 15 -7.67 -11.53 3.49
C LEU A 15 -6.18 -11.15 3.53
N LEU A 16 -5.85 -9.92 3.94
CA LEU A 16 -4.47 -9.48 4.11
C LEU A 16 -3.73 -10.34 5.15
N GLU A 17 -4.37 -10.65 6.27
CA GLU A 17 -3.83 -11.55 7.28
C GLU A 17 -3.45 -12.90 6.67
N ARG A 18 -4.37 -13.52 5.92
CA ARG A 18 -4.12 -14.81 5.25
C ARG A 18 -2.98 -14.76 4.25
N VAL A 19 -2.86 -13.68 3.48
CA VAL A 19 -1.76 -13.51 2.53
C VAL A 19 -0.44 -13.31 3.27
N TRP A 20 -0.44 -12.50 4.33
CA TRP A 20 0.78 -12.18 5.07
C TRP A 20 1.30 -13.37 5.87
N LEU A 21 0.42 -14.24 6.37
CA LEU A 21 0.84 -15.51 6.98
C LEU A 21 1.68 -16.38 6.03
N LYS A 22 1.45 -16.31 4.72
CA LYS A 22 2.26 -17.02 3.70
C LYS A 22 3.62 -16.36 3.46
N GLN A 23 3.77 -15.10 3.84
CA GLN A 23 4.96 -14.28 3.63
C GLN A 23 5.35 -13.60 4.96
N SER A 24 5.38 -14.37 6.04
CA SER A 24 5.49 -13.86 7.42
C SER A 24 6.75 -13.03 7.69
N ASP A 25 7.81 -13.27 6.93
CA ASP A 25 9.06 -12.51 6.98
C ASP A 25 8.97 -11.12 6.34
N SER A 26 7.93 -10.86 5.54
CA SER A 26 7.73 -9.56 4.90
C SER A 26 7.31 -8.50 5.93
N ARG A 27 7.78 -7.28 5.73
CA ARG A 27 7.22 -6.09 6.41
C ARG A 27 5.93 -5.68 5.73
N PHE A 28 5.10 -4.90 6.42
CA PHE A 28 3.81 -4.49 5.89
C PHE A 28 3.92 -3.81 4.51
N PHE A 29 4.79 -2.82 4.37
CA PHE A 29 4.91 -2.09 3.11
C PHE A 29 5.55 -2.90 1.99
N GLN A 30 6.34 -3.93 2.32
CA GLN A 30 6.85 -4.89 1.34
C GLN A 30 5.73 -5.80 0.84
N LEU A 31 4.87 -6.26 1.75
CA LEU A 31 3.66 -7.01 1.41
C LEU A 31 2.76 -6.18 0.49
N ILE A 32 2.48 -4.92 0.83
CA ILE A 32 1.63 -4.05 0.02
C ILE A 32 2.24 -3.80 -1.36
N ASP A 33 3.53 -3.47 -1.45
CA ASP A 33 4.21 -3.28 -2.75
C ASP A 33 4.14 -4.55 -3.62
N GLY A 34 4.35 -5.73 -3.02
CA GLY A 34 4.20 -7.01 -3.71
C GLY A 34 2.77 -7.27 -4.18
N LEU A 35 1.77 -6.97 -3.34
CA LEU A 35 0.36 -7.15 -3.69
C LEU A 35 -0.11 -6.16 -4.76
N GLU A 36 0.36 -4.92 -4.74
CA GLU A 36 0.08 -3.95 -5.80
C GLU A 36 0.58 -4.46 -7.14
N LYS A 37 1.83 -4.94 -7.21
CA LYS A 37 2.41 -5.52 -8.44
C LYS A 37 1.61 -6.74 -8.92
N ALA A 38 1.35 -7.69 -8.03
CA ALA A 38 0.59 -8.89 -8.35
C ALA A 38 -0.84 -8.56 -8.81
N PHE A 39 -1.48 -7.55 -8.22
CA PHE A 39 -2.79 -7.07 -8.63
C PHE A 39 -2.79 -6.57 -10.08
N VAL A 40 -1.79 -5.78 -10.48
CA VAL A 40 -1.63 -5.32 -11.88
C VAL A 40 -1.42 -6.48 -12.83
N GLU A 41 -0.53 -7.41 -12.49
CA GLU A 41 -0.20 -8.58 -13.31
C GLU A 41 -1.43 -9.47 -13.54
N ASN A 42 -2.39 -9.45 -12.60
CA ASN A 42 -3.66 -10.17 -12.69
C ASN A 42 -4.81 -9.31 -13.26
N GLY A 43 -4.49 -8.21 -13.95
CA GLY A 43 -5.46 -7.39 -14.68
C GLY A 43 -6.22 -6.37 -13.82
N GLY A 44 -5.74 -6.07 -12.62
CA GLY A 44 -6.32 -5.07 -11.72
C GLY A 44 -6.22 -3.64 -12.25
N SER A 45 -7.20 -2.81 -11.94
CA SER A 45 -7.35 -1.44 -12.44
C SER A 45 -6.45 -0.43 -11.71
N THR A 46 -5.16 -0.45 -11.99
CA THR A 46 -4.22 0.58 -11.54
C THR A 46 -3.85 1.54 -12.67
N ILE A 47 -3.42 2.75 -12.32
CA ILE A 47 -2.73 3.63 -13.26
C ILE A 47 -1.24 3.31 -13.20
N SER A 48 -0.71 2.72 -14.26
CA SER A 48 0.72 2.48 -14.43
C SER A 48 1.35 3.62 -15.24
N LYS A 49 2.33 4.32 -14.65
CA LYS A 49 3.07 5.41 -15.29
C LYS A 49 4.53 5.01 -15.48
N LYS A 50 5.01 5.04 -16.72
CA LYS A 50 6.45 4.99 -16.97
C LYS A 50 7.07 6.31 -16.52
N VAL A 51 8.11 6.22 -15.69
CA VAL A 51 8.80 7.37 -15.14
C VAL A 51 10.30 7.18 -15.19
N THR A 52 11.01 8.29 -15.13
CA THR A 52 12.46 8.30 -14.91
C THR A 52 12.72 8.75 -13.48
N PHE A 53 13.23 7.85 -12.65
CA PHE A 53 13.65 8.16 -11.29
C PHE A 53 14.99 8.88 -11.32
N VAL A 54 15.08 9.98 -10.59
CA VAL A 54 16.31 10.74 -10.42
C VAL A 54 16.97 10.27 -9.13
N ILE A 55 18.04 9.46 -9.25
CA ILE A 55 18.76 8.89 -8.11
C ILE A 55 19.77 9.92 -7.58
N THR A 56 20.54 10.52 -8.50
CA THR A 56 21.45 11.64 -8.23
C THR A 56 21.33 12.66 -9.37
N THR A 57 22.14 13.73 -9.35
CA THR A 57 22.19 14.73 -10.43
C THR A 57 22.49 14.12 -11.80
N ASP A 58 23.24 13.02 -11.83
CA ASP A 58 23.78 12.43 -13.05
C ASP A 58 23.35 10.96 -13.25
N VAL A 59 22.54 10.43 -12.33
CA VAL A 59 22.05 9.05 -12.39
C VAL A 59 20.53 9.05 -12.45
N GLU A 60 20.03 8.59 -13.59
CA GLU A 60 18.61 8.38 -13.86
C GLU A 60 18.33 6.91 -14.12
N GLN A 61 17.17 6.41 -13.68
CA GLN A 61 16.73 5.04 -13.88
C GLN A 61 15.28 5.02 -14.38
N GLU A 62 15.04 4.33 -15.50
CA GLU A 62 13.67 4.07 -15.94
C GLU A 62 12.97 3.11 -14.98
N GLY A 63 11.71 3.39 -14.71
CA GLY A 63 10.86 2.51 -13.95
C GLY A 63 9.38 2.78 -14.16
N THR A 64 8.58 2.10 -13.35
CA THR A 64 7.13 2.17 -13.40
C THR A 64 6.61 2.56 -12.02
N LEU A 65 5.79 3.60 -11.95
CA LEU A 65 4.98 3.91 -10.78
C LEU A 65 3.59 3.33 -10.96
N LEU A 66 3.14 2.61 -9.94
CA LEU A 66 1.78 2.14 -9.80
C LEU A 66 1.03 3.14 -8.92
N ASP A 67 -0.10 3.63 -9.42
CA ASP A 67 -0.98 4.53 -8.70
C ASP A 67 -2.31 3.81 -8.45
N SER A 68 -2.37 3.19 -7.27
CA SER A 68 -3.51 2.41 -6.79
C SER A 68 -4.54 3.28 -6.05
N PHE A 69 -4.38 4.60 -6.01
CA PHE A 69 -5.20 5.50 -5.18
C PHE A 69 -6.70 5.41 -5.47
N ASN A 70 -7.06 5.07 -6.72
CA ASN A 70 -8.45 4.96 -7.16
C ASN A 70 -8.97 3.52 -7.26
N VAL A 71 -8.16 2.52 -6.88
CA VAL A 71 -8.59 1.11 -6.89
C VAL A 71 -9.74 0.92 -5.90
N GLU A 72 -10.82 0.29 -6.37
CA GLU A 72 -11.98 -0.02 -5.53
C GLU A 72 -11.69 -1.23 -4.63
N ASP A 73 -12.15 -1.15 -3.37
CA ASP A 73 -11.92 -2.20 -2.38
C ASP A 73 -12.50 -3.55 -2.85
N ASP A 74 -13.65 -3.55 -3.51
CA ASP A 74 -14.32 -4.76 -3.99
C ASP A 74 -13.49 -5.48 -5.06
N GLU A 75 -12.80 -4.72 -5.92
CA GLU A 75 -11.92 -5.29 -6.96
C GLU A 75 -10.68 -5.92 -6.34
N PHE A 76 -10.07 -5.21 -5.38
CA PHE A 76 -8.90 -5.72 -4.68
C PHE A 76 -9.26 -6.93 -3.80
N ILE A 77 -10.42 -6.93 -3.15
CA ILE A 77 -10.95 -8.08 -2.40
C ILE A 77 -11.10 -9.30 -3.32
N GLN A 78 -11.73 -9.15 -4.48
CA GLN A 78 -11.88 -10.26 -5.44
C GLN A 78 -10.52 -10.80 -5.91
N PHE A 79 -9.55 -9.91 -6.11
CA PHE A 79 -8.18 -10.34 -6.37
C PHE A 79 -7.61 -11.15 -5.21
N LEU A 80 -7.67 -10.65 -3.97
CA LEU A 80 -7.14 -11.33 -2.80
C LEU A 80 -7.83 -12.68 -2.56
N GLU A 81 -9.14 -12.79 -2.77
CA GLU A 81 -9.88 -14.05 -2.68
C GLU A 81 -9.35 -15.09 -3.66
N ARG A 82 -8.98 -14.69 -4.88
CA ARG A 82 -8.33 -15.57 -5.86
C ARG A 82 -6.86 -15.82 -5.55
N TYR A 83 -6.19 -14.86 -4.93
CA TYR A 83 -4.77 -14.95 -4.58
C TYR A 83 -4.51 -15.89 -3.40
N VAL A 84 -5.46 -15.96 -2.46
CA VAL A 84 -5.44 -16.89 -1.32
C VAL A 84 -6.01 -18.25 -1.76
N VAL A 85 -5.25 -19.02 -2.54
CA VAL A 85 -5.56 -20.43 -2.81
C VAL A 85 -4.79 -21.30 -1.80
N GLU A 86 -5.51 -22.06 -0.98
CA GLU A 86 -5.06 -23.06 0.01
C GLU A 86 -4.44 -22.57 1.34
N ASP A 87 -4.64 -23.42 2.36
CA ASP A 87 -4.53 -23.16 3.81
C ASP A 87 -3.20 -22.51 4.23
N ALA A 88 -3.32 -21.39 4.94
CA ALA A 88 -2.18 -20.73 5.57
C ALA A 88 -1.77 -21.50 6.84
N SER A 89 -0.46 -21.63 7.08
CA SER A 89 0.04 -22.21 8.33
C SER A 89 -0.26 -21.27 9.52
N GLU A 90 -0.53 -21.85 10.68
CA GLU A 90 -0.93 -21.16 11.92
C GLU A 90 0.24 -20.46 12.63
N THR A 91 1.10 -19.74 11.90
CA THR A 91 2.18 -18.98 12.57
C THR A 91 1.67 -17.61 12.99
N GLU A 92 1.22 -17.50 14.24
CA GLU A 92 0.70 -16.27 14.82
C GLU A 92 1.80 -15.19 14.94
N SER A 93 1.71 -14.13 14.12
CA SER A 93 2.61 -12.97 14.22
C SER A 93 1.93 -11.85 14.99
N ILE A 94 2.31 -11.66 16.26
CA ILE A 94 1.78 -10.59 17.14
C ILE A 94 1.89 -9.22 16.46
N ARG A 95 3.02 -8.95 15.82
CA ARG A 95 3.29 -7.72 15.07
C ARG A 95 2.27 -7.48 13.95
N MET A 96 1.99 -8.52 13.16
CA MET A 96 1.00 -8.46 12.08
C MET A 96 -0.38 -8.20 12.64
N GLN A 97 -0.80 -8.96 13.66
CA GLN A 97 -2.11 -8.81 14.29
C GLN A 97 -2.31 -7.42 14.86
N GLU A 98 -1.30 -6.88 15.55
CA GLU A 98 -1.34 -5.53 16.11
C GLU A 98 -1.51 -4.49 15.00
N LEU A 99 -0.70 -4.55 13.94
CA LEU A 99 -0.75 -3.59 12.84
C LEU A 99 -2.08 -3.67 12.06
N LEU A 100 -2.58 -4.88 11.78
CA LEU A 100 -3.88 -5.09 11.14
C LEU A 100 -5.05 -4.63 12.02
N LEU A 101 -4.97 -4.82 13.34
CA LEU A 101 -5.96 -4.30 14.28
C LEU A 101 -5.97 -2.77 14.28
N LEU A 102 -4.80 -2.13 14.32
CA LEU A 102 -4.69 -0.66 14.26
C LEU A 102 -5.28 -0.12 12.95
N PHE A 103 -4.99 -0.75 11.80
CA PHE A 103 -5.61 -0.39 10.53
C PHE A 103 -7.13 -0.54 10.56
N LYS A 104 -7.64 -1.65 11.08
CA LYS A 104 -9.09 -1.88 11.20
C LYS A 104 -9.74 -0.76 12.00
N LEU A 105 -9.16 -0.38 13.14
CA LEU A 105 -9.69 0.68 14.00
C LEU A 105 -9.68 2.04 13.30
N LEU A 106 -8.53 2.44 12.74
CA LEU A 106 -8.38 3.70 12.01
C LEU A 106 -9.33 3.78 10.82
N TRP A 107 -9.43 2.71 10.04
CA TRP A 107 -10.29 2.69 8.86
C TRP A 107 -11.77 2.73 9.23
N SER A 108 -12.16 2.02 10.30
CA SER A 108 -13.54 2.02 10.77
C SER A 108 -14.03 3.41 11.21
N SER A 109 -13.11 4.32 11.59
CA SER A 109 -13.43 5.74 11.87
C SER A 109 -13.72 6.58 10.62
N GLN A 110 -13.30 6.12 9.44
CA GLN A 110 -13.42 6.80 8.16
C GLN A 110 -13.89 5.79 7.08
N PRO A 111 -15.11 5.24 7.21
CA PRO A 111 -15.58 4.12 6.42
C PRO A 111 -15.84 4.46 4.95
N ASP A 112 -15.69 5.72 4.54
CA ASP A 112 -15.77 6.14 3.13
C ASP A 112 -14.41 6.08 2.41
N THR A 113 -13.31 6.01 3.15
CA THR A 113 -11.96 5.92 2.57
C THR A 113 -11.77 4.53 1.94
N ARG A 114 -11.09 4.45 0.79
CA ARG A 114 -10.66 3.15 0.22
C ARG A 114 -9.36 2.68 0.84
N PHE A 115 -9.04 1.40 0.75
CA PHE A 115 -7.84 0.82 1.34
C PHE A 115 -6.58 1.55 0.90
N PHE A 116 -6.34 1.66 -0.42
CA PHE A 116 -5.13 2.30 -0.93
C PHE A 116 -5.07 3.81 -0.63
N GLN A 117 -6.22 4.47 -0.51
CA GLN A 117 -6.27 5.86 -0.05
C GLN A 117 -5.89 5.97 1.43
N LEU A 118 -6.34 5.04 2.28
CA LEU A 118 -5.93 4.98 3.67
C LEU A 118 -4.42 4.78 3.78
N ILE A 119 -3.87 3.83 3.02
CA ILE A 119 -2.43 3.55 3.00
C ILE A 119 -1.64 4.77 2.53
N ASP A 120 -2.04 5.40 1.43
CA ASP A 120 -1.36 6.59 0.91
C ASP A 120 -1.40 7.77 1.88
N ASN A 121 -2.56 8.03 2.49
CA ASN A 121 -2.71 9.05 3.52
C ASN A 121 -1.80 8.79 4.73
N LEU A 122 -1.70 7.53 5.17
CA LEU A 122 -0.84 7.16 6.29
C LEU A 122 0.64 7.24 5.94
N LYS A 123 1.06 6.89 4.71
CA LYS A 123 2.42 7.10 4.19
C LYS A 123 2.78 8.59 4.25
N HIS A 124 1.93 9.47 3.74
CA HIS A 124 2.16 10.92 3.77
C HIS A 124 2.26 11.46 5.20
N ARG A 125 1.36 11.04 6.09
CA ARG A 125 1.40 11.47 7.50
C ARG A 125 2.62 10.94 8.24
N TYR A 126 3.05 9.71 7.96
CA TYR A 126 4.27 9.14 8.55
C TYR A 126 5.51 9.91 8.08
N ALA A 127 5.63 10.14 6.76
CA ALA A 127 6.74 10.89 6.17
C ALA A 127 6.88 12.33 6.72
N ALA A 128 5.77 12.95 7.12
CA ALA A 128 5.79 14.26 7.76
C ALA A 128 6.34 14.24 9.20
N ASN A 129 6.35 13.08 9.86
CA ASN A 129 6.80 12.92 11.25
C ASN A 129 8.15 12.18 11.37
N ASP A 130 8.57 11.47 10.33
CA ASP A 130 9.78 10.63 10.35
C ASP A 130 10.47 10.61 8.98
N SER A 131 11.80 10.73 9.00
CA SER A 131 12.68 10.63 7.83
C SER A 131 12.80 9.22 7.23
N ALA A 132 12.23 8.20 7.87
CA ALA A 132 12.36 6.80 7.41
C ALA A 132 11.62 6.50 6.10
N ILE A 133 10.68 7.35 5.66
CA ILE A 133 10.13 7.27 4.29
C ILE A 133 11.02 8.06 3.35
N ILE A 134 11.54 7.38 2.32
CA ILE A 134 12.37 8.01 1.30
C ILE A 134 11.46 8.66 0.26
N SER A 135 11.60 9.98 0.09
CA SER A 135 10.96 10.68 -1.04
C SER A 135 11.80 10.50 -2.30
N ARG A 136 11.31 9.72 -3.26
CA ARG A 136 11.96 9.52 -4.57
C ARG A 136 11.45 10.58 -5.55
N ARG A 137 12.37 11.40 -6.08
CA ARG A 137 12.05 12.32 -7.17
C ARG A 137 11.97 11.55 -8.49
N TYR A 138 10.98 11.86 -9.29
CA TYR A 138 10.84 11.31 -10.63
C TYR A 138 10.41 12.39 -11.61
N LYS A 139 10.63 12.12 -12.90
CA LYS A 139 10.06 12.88 -14.01
C LYS A 139 9.15 11.94 -14.78
N TYR A 140 7.96 12.42 -15.13
CA TYR A 140 7.11 11.71 -16.09
C TYR A 140 7.08 12.49 -17.39
N ARG A 141 7.25 11.77 -18.51
CA ARG A 141 7.18 12.36 -19.84
C ARG A 141 5.74 12.31 -20.34
N MET A 142 5.18 13.48 -20.59
CA MET A 142 3.88 13.67 -21.22
C MET A 142 3.93 13.28 -22.71
N SER A 143 2.77 13.08 -23.32
CA SER A 143 2.66 12.70 -24.74
C SER A 143 3.22 13.76 -25.71
N ASP A 144 3.32 15.01 -25.27
CA ASP A 144 3.91 16.14 -26.01
C ASP A 144 5.44 16.28 -25.81
N GLY A 145 6.05 15.37 -25.04
CA GLY A 145 7.48 15.39 -24.71
C GLY A 145 7.85 16.26 -23.51
N PHE A 146 6.88 16.96 -22.88
CA PHE A 146 7.13 17.73 -21.67
C PHE A 146 7.43 16.80 -20.48
N GLU A 147 8.42 17.13 -19.67
CA GLU A 147 8.75 16.40 -18.45
C GLU A 147 8.22 17.15 -17.23
N GLN A 148 7.32 16.52 -16.48
CA GLN A 148 6.80 17.09 -15.26
C GLN A 148 7.44 16.40 -14.05
N PRO A 149 7.99 17.17 -13.09
CA PRO A 149 8.56 16.60 -11.88
C PRO A 149 7.46 16.08 -10.96
N GLY A 150 7.76 14.98 -10.27
CA GLY A 150 6.93 14.38 -9.23
C GLY A 150 7.78 13.85 -8.07
N THR A 151 7.11 13.55 -6.96
CA THR A 151 7.71 12.88 -5.80
C THR A 151 6.86 11.68 -5.44
N ALA A 152 7.50 10.53 -5.25
CA ALA A 152 6.86 9.30 -4.76
C ALA A 152 7.39 9.00 -3.37
N LEU A 153 6.51 8.61 -2.45
CA LEU A 153 6.89 8.16 -1.11
C LEU A 153 7.20 6.67 -1.16
N ASP A 154 8.44 6.32 -0.87
CA ASP A 154 8.90 4.95 -0.76
C ASP A 154 8.95 4.53 0.71
N ALA A 155 7.98 3.70 1.09
CA ALA A 155 7.86 3.12 2.43
C ALA A 155 8.41 1.69 2.51
N TYR A 156 9.05 1.16 1.46
CA TYR A 156 9.47 -0.24 1.36
C TYR A 156 10.37 -0.68 2.53
N TYR A 157 11.20 0.23 3.05
CA TYR A 157 12.13 -0.05 4.15
C TYR A 157 11.61 0.33 5.53
N VAL A 158 10.40 0.85 5.65
CA VAL A 158 9.83 1.23 6.94
C VAL A 158 9.66 -0.01 7.81
N GLU A 159 10.17 0.06 9.03
CA GLU A 159 10.03 -1.00 10.03
C GLU A 159 8.62 -0.97 10.63
N ASP A 160 7.98 -2.14 10.68
CA ASP A 160 6.61 -2.27 11.20
C ASP A 160 6.50 -1.77 12.64
N THR A 161 7.52 -1.97 13.49
CA THR A 161 7.53 -1.46 14.87
C THR A 161 7.43 0.06 14.92
N ASN A 162 8.19 0.77 14.10
CA ASN A 162 8.15 2.23 14.06
C ASN A 162 6.78 2.72 13.55
N PHE A 163 6.25 2.02 12.54
CA PHE A 163 4.95 2.36 11.99
C PHE A 163 3.80 2.07 12.97
N ILE A 164 3.85 0.95 13.70
CA ILE A 164 2.91 0.62 14.79
C ILE A 164 2.88 1.72 15.84
N GLU A 165 4.05 2.15 16.34
CA GLU A 165 4.13 3.21 17.33
C GLU A 165 3.55 4.52 16.79
N PHE A 166 3.82 4.86 15.53
CA PHE A 166 3.16 5.98 14.88
C PHE A 166 1.63 5.81 14.85
N LEU A 167 1.11 4.66 14.41
CA LEU A 167 -0.33 4.42 14.31
C LEU A 167 -1.03 4.53 15.67
N LYS A 168 -0.41 4.06 16.76
CA LYS A 168 -0.93 4.19 18.13
C LYS A 168 -1.16 5.65 18.53
N THR A 169 -0.36 6.59 18.03
CA THR A 169 -0.55 8.04 18.29
C THR A 169 -1.68 8.69 17.47
N ARG A 170 -2.44 7.90 16.69
CA ARG A 170 -3.48 8.37 15.77
C ARG A 170 -4.86 7.79 16.05
N LEU A 171 -4.98 6.92 17.05
CA LEU A 171 -6.25 6.39 17.55
C LEU A 171 -6.94 7.35 18.52
#